data_AF-A0A1G9ND75-F1
#
_entry.id   AF-A0A1G9ND75-F1
#
_cell.length_a   1.000
_cell.length_b   1.000
_cell.length_c   1.000
_cell.angle_alpha   90.00
_cell.angle_beta   90.00
_cell.angle_gamma   90.00
#
_symmetry.space_group_name_H-M   'P 1'
#
loop_
_entity.id
_entity.type
_entity.pdbx_description
1 polymer ?
#
loop_
_entity_poly.entity_id
_entity_poly.type
_entity_poly.pdbx_seq_one_letter_code
_entity_poly.pdbx_strand_id
1 'polypeptide(L)'
;MAQVKKRMRQQIMLTFAAGILICFFPFNAASAETVKPGKEAERVVLDPGFGYQSIFEPLANQLYKDSPVTAYLPTRLPGSNWHYYGLKSKLTTNGYEVSAYKTNQLPGKDSSLPSAAVQEPDPKMVLMKMKAEAYRAADNKGTLLYQKDNWMFYTDQAAIGNQAEKERLIQIFREAAKYSAPISGAAGVVKVTGAGDNRSYSAYWTFDGKVGYSFESRAPISDFISVLYSFRPVINLLNVADIVLLPIESQYDLQVGRKEAFEPITNNFITLSSKPVVIGGSVYLPVADVVKIIQGQMQYVPQENAVYLSESGYYNQLKLNLKTGEVNKKKALIAKVPVYVADSRVLVPLKFFTEQFGMQMKYDPFSKTVSILHSSWFTNSRIPKHAVTADYPFTVFSTGGPSFLYENSRIGAGGDWSFVHNQPPQGYNGLKYNVYQVSIPVLPGANELVYRDATSGRIINSIPLTADLQPKDIPFRYSSYPAYDSMKMDLKLAAGDGTAWPSGYVETTSFADITGIIKSEGFNYSSLRLTYRQANGVESKPISFNVAEDGSFSYRFKPEQGQGTYIVSLYNPPGSLTKGDLAAIVTFVVVVK
;
A
#
# COMPACT_ATOMS: atom_id res chain seq x y z
N MET A 1 31.06 -20.25 43.68
CA MET A 1 32.48 -20.46 43.98
C MET A 1 33.31 -20.18 42.72
N ALA A 2 34.56 -19.77 42.88
CA ALA A 2 35.56 -19.45 41.83
C ALA A 2 35.32 -18.20 40.95
N GLN A 3 36.35 -17.35 40.91
CA GLN A 3 36.46 -16.07 40.20
C GLN A 3 37.61 -16.11 39.18
N VAL A 4 37.47 -15.37 38.07
CA VAL A 4 38.46 -14.45 37.46
C VAL A 4 39.92 -14.91 37.19
N LYS A 5 40.37 -14.79 35.92
CA LYS A 5 41.62 -14.11 35.46
C LYS A 5 41.68 -14.12 33.90
N LYS A 6 41.89 -12.98 33.21
CA LYS A 6 43.18 -12.33 32.81
C LYS A 6 44.08 -13.21 31.91
N ARG A 7 44.84 -12.71 30.92
CA ARG A 7 44.86 -11.45 30.11
C ARG A 7 45.98 -11.60 29.05
N MET A 8 45.86 -10.93 27.90
CA MET A 8 46.93 -10.31 27.06
C MET A 8 48.34 -10.95 26.93
N ARG A 9 48.82 -11.06 25.68
CA ARG A 9 50.17 -10.57 25.30
C ARG A 9 50.22 -9.93 23.91
N GLN A 10 50.63 -8.67 23.92
CA GLN A 10 51.19 -7.84 22.83
C GLN A 10 52.71 -8.20 22.66
N GLN A 11 53.54 -7.80 21.68
CA GLN A 11 53.49 -6.82 20.56
C GLN A 11 54.78 -6.91 19.67
N ILE A 12 54.74 -6.39 18.43
CA ILE A 12 55.76 -5.51 17.74
C ILE A 12 57.11 -6.04 17.15
N MET A 13 57.26 -5.86 15.80
CA MET A 13 58.34 -5.20 14.98
C MET A 13 59.84 -5.65 15.07
N LEU A 14 60.78 -5.35 14.12
CA LEU A 14 60.78 -4.75 12.76
C LEU A 14 62.00 -5.24 11.91
N THR A 15 61.87 -5.19 10.56
CA THR A 15 62.87 -5.00 9.45
C THR A 15 64.39 -5.21 9.61
N PHE A 16 65.02 -5.80 8.57
CA PHE A 16 66.07 -5.25 7.66
C PHE A 16 66.46 -6.34 6.60
N ALA A 17 67.08 -6.12 5.42
CA ALA A 17 66.85 -5.16 4.31
C ALA A 17 67.58 -5.66 3.01
N ALA A 18 67.35 -4.99 1.85
CA ALA A 18 68.01 -5.16 0.52
C ALA A 18 67.73 -6.46 -0.29
N GLY A 19 67.67 -6.45 -1.63
CA GLY A 19 67.70 -5.34 -2.60
C GLY A 19 67.77 -5.82 -4.07
N ILE A 20 67.80 -4.85 -5.01
CA ILE A 20 67.98 -4.93 -6.48
C ILE A 20 66.70 -4.71 -7.32
N LEU A 21 66.88 -3.92 -8.38
CA LEU A 21 65.88 -3.18 -9.15
C LEU A 21 66.17 -3.36 -10.64
N ILE A 22 65.21 -3.87 -11.41
CA ILE A 22 65.22 -3.84 -12.89
C ILE A 22 63.80 -3.55 -13.37
N CYS A 23 63.63 -2.48 -14.13
CA CYS A 23 62.39 -2.16 -14.85
C CYS A 23 62.48 -2.68 -16.29
N PHE A 24 61.38 -3.10 -16.90
CA PHE A 24 60.93 -2.67 -18.24
C PHE A 24 59.49 -3.16 -18.52
N PHE A 25 58.75 -2.41 -19.34
CA PHE A 25 57.30 -2.56 -19.57
C PHE A 25 56.96 -3.71 -20.53
N PRO A 26 55.78 -4.37 -20.38
CA PRO A 26 55.19 -5.20 -21.42
C PRO A 26 54.21 -4.41 -22.33
N PHE A 27 54.17 -4.76 -23.61
CA PHE A 27 53.15 -4.34 -24.58
C PHE A 27 52.10 -5.46 -24.78
N ASN A 28 50.92 -5.10 -25.31
CA ASN A 28 49.72 -5.93 -25.42
C ASN A 28 49.82 -7.17 -26.33
N ALA A 29 49.05 -8.22 -26.01
CA ALA A 29 48.19 -8.92 -26.97
C ALA A 29 46.99 -9.62 -26.26
N ALA A 30 45.83 -9.61 -26.92
CA ALA A 30 44.53 -9.95 -26.36
C ALA A 30 44.32 -11.42 -25.92
N SER A 31 43.44 -11.60 -24.93
CA SER A 31 42.62 -12.81 -24.74
C SER A 31 41.17 -12.37 -24.47
N ALA A 32 40.20 -13.17 -24.91
CA ALA A 32 38.80 -12.74 -25.03
C ALA A 32 38.13 -12.46 -23.68
N GLU A 33 37.61 -11.25 -23.49
CA GLU A 33 36.65 -10.99 -22.41
C GLU A 33 35.31 -11.66 -22.73
N THR A 34 34.88 -12.52 -21.82
CA THR A 34 33.51 -13.02 -21.78
C THR A 34 32.56 -11.86 -21.51
N VAL A 35 31.65 -11.61 -22.46
CA VAL A 35 30.57 -10.64 -22.30
C VAL A 35 29.71 -11.05 -21.11
N LYS A 36 29.91 -10.38 -19.97
CA LYS A 36 28.99 -10.48 -18.84
C LYS A 36 27.67 -9.86 -19.29
N PRO A 37 26.50 -10.53 -19.09
CA PRO A 37 25.24 -9.86 -19.27
C PRO A 37 25.21 -8.65 -18.33
N GLY A 38 24.93 -7.48 -18.90
CA GLY A 38 24.88 -6.25 -18.12
C GLY A 38 23.86 -6.41 -16.99
N LYS A 39 24.25 -6.06 -15.76
CA LYS A 39 23.25 -5.77 -14.73
C LYS A 39 22.44 -4.58 -15.26
N GLU A 40 21.20 -4.80 -15.65
CA GLU A 40 20.22 -3.73 -15.59
C GLU A 40 20.30 -3.17 -14.18
N ALA A 41 20.61 -1.88 -14.07
CA ALA A 41 20.71 -1.24 -12.77
C ALA A 41 19.31 -1.25 -12.16
N GLU A 42 19.11 -2.14 -11.18
CA GLU A 42 17.84 -2.35 -10.49
C GLU A 42 17.23 -0.99 -10.14
N ARG A 43 16.08 -0.67 -10.74
CA ARG A 43 15.47 0.66 -10.60
C ARG A 43 15.25 0.89 -9.12
N VAL A 44 15.86 1.93 -8.57
CA VAL A 44 15.61 2.35 -7.19
C VAL A 44 14.13 2.74 -7.09
N VAL A 45 13.35 1.92 -6.38
CA VAL A 45 11.94 2.19 -6.11
C VAL A 45 11.84 2.70 -4.69
N LEU A 46 11.65 4.02 -4.55
CA LEU A 46 11.40 4.65 -3.25
C LEU A 46 9.99 4.36 -2.76
N ASP A 47 9.71 4.75 -1.52
CA ASP A 47 8.37 4.71 -0.93
C ASP A 47 7.29 5.24 -1.91
N PRO A 48 6.27 4.45 -2.24
CA PRO A 48 5.17 4.89 -3.10
C PRO A 48 4.40 6.10 -2.60
N GLY A 49 4.23 6.18 -1.28
CA GLY A 49 3.69 7.35 -0.60
C GLY A 49 4.69 8.51 -0.56
N PHE A 50 5.97 8.30 -0.85
CA PHE A 50 6.95 9.37 -0.98
C PHE A 50 8.02 9.16 -2.08
N GLY A 51 7.84 9.84 -3.21
CA GLY A 51 8.90 9.98 -4.23
C GLY A 51 8.85 8.92 -5.33
N TYR A 52 7.83 8.07 -5.39
CA TYR A 52 7.43 7.38 -6.61
C TYR A 52 6.28 8.15 -7.27
N GLN A 53 6.34 8.42 -8.58
CA GLN A 53 5.32 9.14 -9.36
C GLN A 53 4.94 10.56 -8.86
N SER A 54 5.57 11.05 -7.79
CA SER A 54 5.39 12.43 -7.32
C SER A 54 6.36 13.38 -8.01
N ILE A 55 6.06 14.68 -7.98
CA ILE A 55 6.97 15.76 -8.39
C ILE A 55 8.37 15.66 -7.76
N PHE A 56 8.49 14.96 -6.63
CA PHE A 56 9.74 14.82 -5.91
C PHE A 56 10.57 13.62 -6.37
N GLU A 57 10.09 12.72 -7.24
CA GLU A 57 10.82 11.50 -7.64
C GLU A 57 12.29 11.72 -8.04
N PRO A 58 12.65 12.72 -8.88
CA PRO A 58 14.05 12.96 -9.23
C PRO A 58 14.90 13.39 -8.01
N LEU A 59 14.35 14.29 -7.19
CA LEU A 59 15.02 14.82 -6.00
C LEU A 59 15.14 13.77 -4.89
N ALA A 60 14.10 12.97 -4.69
CA ALA A 60 14.05 11.89 -3.72
C ALA A 60 15.10 10.83 -4.05
N ASN A 61 15.24 10.45 -5.33
CA ASN A 61 16.27 9.54 -5.80
C ASN A 61 17.69 10.09 -5.62
N GLN A 62 17.89 11.39 -5.81
CA GLN A 62 19.17 12.05 -5.55
C GLN A 62 19.49 12.08 -4.04
N LEU A 63 18.57 12.58 -3.21
CA LEU A 63 18.76 12.68 -1.76
C LEU A 63 18.98 11.31 -1.11
N TYR A 64 18.29 10.26 -1.58
CA TYR A 64 18.51 8.90 -1.08
C TYR A 64 19.94 8.38 -1.32
N LYS A 65 20.57 8.77 -2.43
CA LYS A 65 21.93 8.32 -2.80
C LYS A 65 23.03 9.21 -2.20
N ASP A 66 22.80 10.52 -2.21
CA ASP A 66 23.87 11.52 -2.08
C ASP A 66 23.75 12.39 -0.80
N SER A 67 22.65 12.31 -0.04
CA SER A 67 22.47 13.10 1.19
C SER A 67 23.26 12.50 2.36
N PRO A 68 24.00 13.31 3.16
CA PRO A 68 24.69 12.84 4.36
C PRO A 68 23.73 12.56 5.54
N VAL A 69 22.44 12.85 5.40
CA VAL A 69 21.38 12.62 6.39
C VAL A 69 20.13 12.07 5.72
N THR A 70 19.32 11.28 6.44
CA THR A 70 18.00 10.84 5.98
C THR A 70 17.15 12.05 5.62
N ALA A 71 16.79 12.20 4.35
CA ALA A 71 15.93 13.31 3.95
C ALA A 71 14.48 13.08 4.41
N TYR A 72 13.77 14.17 4.67
CA TYR A 72 12.33 14.21 4.87
C TYR A 72 11.73 15.27 3.95
N LEU A 73 10.77 14.87 3.11
CA LEU A 73 10.05 15.74 2.19
C LEU A 73 8.53 15.47 2.32
N PRO A 74 7.65 16.40 1.92
CA PRO A 74 6.21 16.25 2.08
C PRO A 74 5.58 15.41 0.96
N THR A 75 4.54 14.64 1.28
CA THR A 75 3.77 13.88 0.26
C THR A 75 2.78 14.75 -0.53
N ARG A 76 2.57 16.01 -0.13
CA ARG A 76 1.73 16.99 -0.85
C ARG A 76 2.34 18.38 -0.86
N LEU A 77 1.86 19.23 -1.78
CA LEU A 77 2.21 20.64 -1.84
C LEU A 77 1.10 21.57 -1.31
N PRO A 78 1.44 22.84 -0.99
CA PRO A 78 0.47 23.92 -0.88
C PRO A 78 -0.05 24.34 -2.28
N GLY A 79 -1.26 24.89 -2.36
CA GLY A 79 -1.90 25.20 -3.64
C GLY A 79 -1.11 26.16 -4.55
N SER A 80 -0.86 25.75 -5.80
CA SER A 80 -0.22 26.62 -6.80
C SER A 80 -1.14 27.73 -7.34
N ASN A 81 -2.45 27.61 -7.17
CA ASN A 81 -3.49 28.39 -7.87
C ASN A 81 -3.37 28.26 -9.40
N TRP A 82 -3.44 27.04 -9.93
CA TRP A 82 -3.38 26.75 -11.37
C TRP A 82 -2.08 27.22 -12.05
N HIS A 83 -0.95 27.04 -11.36
CA HIS A 83 0.41 27.23 -11.90
C HIS A 83 1.19 25.92 -11.78
N TYR A 84 2.25 25.76 -12.57
CA TYR A 84 3.23 24.70 -12.36
C TYR A 84 4.08 24.99 -11.12
N TYR A 85 4.64 23.94 -10.54
CA TYR A 85 5.66 24.01 -9.51
C TYR A 85 7.06 23.95 -10.14
N GLY A 86 7.95 24.83 -9.69
CA GLY A 86 9.39 24.65 -9.82
C GLY A 86 9.99 24.16 -8.51
N LEU A 87 10.97 23.26 -8.59
CA LEU A 87 11.80 22.87 -7.46
C LEU A 87 13.24 23.29 -7.72
N LYS A 88 13.93 23.73 -6.66
CA LYS A 88 15.36 23.98 -6.64
C LYS A 88 15.93 23.32 -5.40
N SER A 89 16.99 22.54 -5.56
CA SER A 89 17.67 21.82 -4.48
C SER A 89 19.17 22.06 -4.50
N LYS A 90 19.82 21.87 -3.36
CA LYS A 90 21.28 21.67 -3.26
C LYS A 90 21.61 20.78 -2.07
N LEU A 91 22.65 19.97 -2.21
CA LEU A 91 23.30 19.32 -1.08
C LEU A 91 24.17 20.33 -0.33
N THR A 92 24.37 20.07 0.95
CA THR A 92 25.26 20.82 1.84
C THR A 92 26.09 19.83 2.65
N THR A 93 27.19 20.26 3.26
CA THR A 93 28.06 19.39 4.07
C THR A 93 27.33 18.62 5.17
N ASN A 94 26.23 19.18 5.68
CA ASN A 94 25.49 18.64 6.84
C ASN A 94 24.02 18.29 6.52
N GLY A 95 23.65 18.18 5.23
CA GLY A 95 22.28 17.87 4.82
C GLY A 95 21.91 18.49 3.47
N TYR A 96 20.73 19.08 3.35
CA TYR A 96 20.20 19.59 2.07
C TYR A 96 19.34 20.84 2.26
N GLU A 97 19.19 21.63 1.19
CA GLU A 97 18.20 22.72 1.10
C GLU A 97 17.35 22.52 -0.16
N VAL A 98 16.04 22.75 -0.03
CA VAL A 98 15.05 22.66 -1.12
C VAL A 98 14.11 23.85 -1.06
N SER A 99 13.77 24.43 -2.21
CA SER A 99 12.75 25.47 -2.35
C SER A 99 11.75 25.08 -3.44
N ALA A 100 10.46 25.24 -3.16
CA ALA A 100 9.38 25.07 -4.13
C ALA A 100 8.71 26.41 -4.42
N TYR A 101 8.48 26.70 -5.69
CA TYR A 101 7.99 27.99 -6.17
C TYR A 101 6.98 27.82 -7.32
N LYS A 102 6.17 28.85 -7.58
CA LYS A 102 5.25 28.89 -8.73
C LYS A 102 5.99 29.25 -10.01
N THR A 103 5.60 28.63 -11.13
CA THR A 103 6.09 28.98 -12.47
C THR A 103 5.01 28.79 -13.53
N ASN A 104 5.13 29.52 -14.63
CA ASN A 104 4.36 29.32 -15.86
C ASN A 104 5.14 28.48 -16.90
N GLN A 105 6.37 28.08 -16.57
CA GLN A 105 7.17 27.22 -17.44
C GLN A 105 6.66 25.78 -17.37
N LEU A 106 6.45 25.18 -18.55
CA LEU A 106 6.14 23.77 -18.68
C LEU A 106 7.30 22.92 -18.11
N PRO A 107 7.02 21.81 -17.41
CA PRO A 107 8.03 20.81 -17.06
C PRO A 107 8.75 20.24 -18.29
N GLY A 108 9.95 19.70 -18.09
CA GLY A 108 10.69 19.02 -19.17
C GLY A 108 9.98 17.75 -19.65
N LYS A 109 10.23 17.30 -20.88
CA LYS A 109 9.61 16.05 -21.40
C LYS A 109 9.87 14.82 -20.52
N ASP A 110 11.04 14.77 -19.89
CA ASP A 110 11.50 13.67 -19.05
C ASP A 110 11.49 14.02 -17.54
N SER A 111 10.80 15.10 -17.14
CA SER A 111 10.84 15.63 -15.78
C SER A 111 9.53 16.35 -15.42
N SER A 112 8.89 15.96 -14.31
CA SER A 112 7.77 16.68 -13.69
C SER A 112 8.15 18.06 -13.13
N LEU A 113 9.38 18.51 -13.35
CA LEU A 113 9.93 19.79 -12.91
C LEU A 113 10.51 20.59 -14.10
N PRO A 114 10.42 21.93 -14.10
CA PRO A 114 11.15 22.78 -15.03
C PRO A 114 12.67 22.61 -14.82
N SER A 115 13.44 22.85 -15.89
CA SER A 115 14.91 22.73 -15.90
C SER A 115 15.57 23.49 -14.75
N ALA A 116 16.56 22.88 -14.09
CA ALA A 116 17.27 23.46 -12.94
C ALA A 116 18.07 24.76 -13.25
N ALA A 117 18.12 25.18 -14.51
CA ALA A 117 18.79 26.40 -14.97
C ALA A 117 18.01 27.71 -14.70
N VAL A 118 16.98 27.71 -13.85
CA VAL A 118 16.26 28.94 -13.49
C VAL A 118 17.11 29.82 -12.56
N GLN A 119 17.17 31.11 -12.89
CA GLN A 119 17.63 32.20 -12.02
C GLN A 119 16.94 32.13 -10.64
N GLU A 120 17.51 32.74 -9.58
CA GLU A 120 16.85 32.72 -8.26
C GLU A 120 15.37 33.13 -8.38
N PRO A 121 14.42 32.28 -7.94
CA PRO A 121 13.01 32.58 -8.10
C PRO A 121 12.65 33.81 -7.28
N ASP A 122 11.76 34.66 -7.83
CA ASP A 122 11.21 35.81 -7.11
C ASP A 122 10.73 35.33 -5.72
N PRO A 123 11.20 35.94 -4.61
CA PRO A 123 10.77 35.59 -3.26
C PRO A 123 9.25 35.56 -3.06
N LYS A 124 8.47 36.27 -3.89
CA LYS A 124 7.00 36.24 -3.91
C LYS A 124 6.41 34.96 -4.54
N MET A 125 7.15 34.31 -5.42
CA MET A 125 6.75 33.04 -6.07
C MET A 125 7.11 31.82 -5.21
N VAL A 126 8.00 31.96 -4.21
CA VAL A 126 8.39 30.88 -3.31
C VAL A 126 7.23 30.51 -2.38
N LEU A 127 6.71 29.30 -2.55
CA LEU A 127 5.63 28.73 -1.75
C LEU A 127 6.14 28.15 -0.44
N MET A 128 7.29 27.49 -0.48
CA MET A 128 7.91 26.87 0.69
C MET A 128 9.41 26.65 0.53
N LYS A 129 10.09 26.57 1.68
CA LYS A 129 11.50 26.18 1.82
C LYS A 129 11.61 25.05 2.82
N MET A 130 12.57 24.15 2.60
CA MET A 130 12.83 22.99 3.44
C MET A 130 14.35 22.82 3.60
N LYS A 131 14.80 22.41 4.78
CA LYS A 131 16.21 22.18 5.06
C LYS A 131 16.41 21.00 6.01
N ALA A 132 17.51 20.28 5.85
CA ALA A 132 18.13 19.52 6.93
C ALA A 132 19.56 20.03 7.17
N GLU A 133 19.90 20.25 8.44
CA GLU A 133 21.20 20.75 8.89
C GLU A 133 21.58 20.13 10.24
N ALA A 134 22.79 20.45 10.74
CA ALA A 134 23.17 20.09 12.11
C ALA A 134 22.18 20.70 13.11
N TYR A 135 21.73 19.91 14.09
CA TYR A 135 20.73 20.33 15.07
C TYR A 135 21.24 21.51 15.91
N ARG A 136 20.43 22.57 15.93
CA ARG A 136 20.48 23.68 16.88
C ARG A 136 19.27 23.65 17.80
N ALA A 137 19.39 24.21 19.01
CA ALA A 137 18.24 24.40 19.88
C ALA A 137 17.15 25.22 19.19
N ALA A 138 15.90 24.77 19.31
CA ALA A 138 14.76 25.48 18.72
C ALA A 138 14.60 26.87 19.37
N ASP A 139 14.35 27.89 18.56
CA ASP A 139 14.03 29.21 19.07
C ASP A 139 12.62 29.21 19.68
N ASN A 140 12.51 29.35 20.99
CA ASN A 140 11.22 29.35 21.71
C ASN A 140 10.65 30.76 21.96
N LYS A 141 11.18 31.80 21.29
CA LYS A 141 10.62 33.16 21.37
C LYS A 141 9.22 33.25 20.76
N GLY A 142 8.28 33.82 21.51
CA GLY A 142 6.90 34.08 21.10
C GLY A 142 5.92 33.87 22.26
N THR A 143 4.63 34.06 22.00
CA THR A 143 3.55 33.59 22.89
C THR A 143 3.23 32.14 22.54
N LEU A 144 3.26 31.25 23.54
CA LEU A 144 2.82 29.86 23.39
C LEU A 144 1.29 29.84 23.17
N LEU A 145 0.84 29.17 22.11
CA LEU A 145 -0.55 28.95 21.77
C LEU A 145 -1.05 27.58 22.23
N TYR A 146 -0.26 26.55 21.99
CA TYR A 146 -0.62 25.16 22.26
C TYR A 146 0.63 24.29 22.44
N GLN A 147 0.47 23.15 23.11
CA GLN A 147 1.49 22.12 23.24
C GLN A 147 0.81 20.75 23.18
N LYS A 148 1.43 19.81 22.45
CA LYS A 148 0.98 18.43 22.33
C LYS A 148 2.20 17.52 22.20
N ASP A 149 2.30 16.53 23.07
CA ASP A 149 3.42 15.60 23.13
C ASP A 149 4.75 16.39 23.19
N ASN A 150 5.72 16.10 22.31
CA ASN A 150 7.00 16.83 22.22
C ASN A 150 6.96 18.04 21.26
N TRP A 151 5.78 18.60 20.98
CA TRP A 151 5.59 19.72 20.04
C TRP A 151 4.98 20.96 20.69
N MET A 152 5.60 22.12 20.42
CA MET A 152 5.19 23.44 20.92
C MET A 152 4.81 24.38 19.77
N PHE A 153 3.72 25.13 19.93
CA PHE A 153 3.19 26.03 18.90
C PHE A 153 3.21 27.48 19.39
N TYR A 154 3.98 28.35 18.74
CA TYR A 154 4.17 29.76 19.12
C TYR A 154 3.64 30.74 18.07
N THR A 155 3.42 31.97 18.49
CA THR A 155 3.16 33.13 17.62
C THR A 155 3.97 34.35 18.04
N ASP A 156 4.28 35.26 17.11
CA ASP A 156 4.69 36.62 17.45
C ASP A 156 3.49 37.55 17.71
N GLN A 157 3.75 38.78 18.16
CA GLN A 157 2.72 39.78 18.45
C GLN A 157 2.04 40.33 17.18
N ALA A 158 2.76 40.40 16.06
CA ALA A 158 2.20 40.88 14.80
C ALA A 158 1.16 39.88 14.24
N ALA A 159 1.42 38.58 14.36
CA ALA A 159 0.52 37.52 13.97
C ALA A 159 -0.68 37.36 14.92
N ILE A 160 -0.57 37.74 16.19
CA ILE A 160 -1.72 37.85 17.09
C ILE A 160 -2.68 38.92 16.56
N GLY A 161 -2.23 40.18 16.47
CA GLY A 161 -3.07 41.33 16.10
C GLY A 161 -4.16 41.69 17.12
N ASN A 162 -5.00 40.73 17.52
CA ASN A 162 -6.01 40.84 18.58
C ASN A 162 -6.28 39.49 19.26
N GLN A 163 -7.06 39.52 20.36
CA GLN A 163 -7.37 38.32 21.15
C GLN A 163 -8.19 37.26 20.38
N ALA A 164 -9.10 37.67 19.49
CA ALA A 164 -9.94 36.73 18.73
C ALA A 164 -9.12 35.90 17.72
N GLU A 165 -8.16 36.52 17.04
CA GLU A 165 -7.25 35.81 16.12
C GLU A 165 -6.28 34.89 16.90
N LYS A 166 -5.84 35.29 18.11
CA LYS A 166 -5.09 34.39 19.01
C LYS A 166 -5.91 33.14 19.37
N GLU A 167 -7.16 33.30 19.79
CA GLU A 167 -8.05 32.18 20.12
C GLU A 167 -8.33 31.27 18.91
N ARG A 168 -8.51 31.87 17.73
CA ARG A 168 -8.61 31.15 16.46
C ARG A 168 -7.38 30.31 16.16
N LEU A 169 -6.17 30.86 16.33
CA LEU A 169 -4.91 30.11 16.13
C LEU A 169 -4.76 28.96 17.13
N ILE A 170 -5.13 29.16 18.40
CA ILE A 170 -5.16 28.09 19.41
C ILE A 170 -6.09 26.96 18.96
N GLN A 171 -7.31 27.29 18.52
CA GLN A 171 -8.28 26.28 18.09
C GLN A 171 -7.84 25.53 16.82
N ILE A 172 -7.21 26.22 15.86
CA ILE A 172 -6.64 25.60 14.65
C ILE A 172 -5.56 24.57 15.01
N PHE A 173 -4.60 24.93 15.85
CA PHE A 173 -3.53 23.98 16.23
C PHE A 173 -4.03 22.85 17.14
N ARG A 174 -5.04 23.11 17.99
CA ARG A 174 -5.70 22.08 18.80
C ARG A 174 -6.40 21.02 17.94
N GLU A 175 -7.18 21.42 16.94
CA GLU A 175 -7.83 20.45 16.05
C GLU A 175 -6.83 19.73 15.15
N ALA A 176 -5.79 20.41 14.65
CA ALA A 176 -4.73 19.78 13.87
C ALA A 176 -3.98 18.69 14.65
N ALA A 177 -3.67 18.94 15.92
CA ALA A 177 -2.92 18.03 16.79
C ALA A 177 -3.80 17.11 17.65
N LYS A 178 -5.09 17.03 17.36
CA LYS A 178 -6.10 16.24 18.09
C LYS A 178 -5.79 14.75 18.15
N TYR A 179 -5.30 14.17 17.05
CA TYR A 179 -5.04 12.74 16.92
C TYR A 179 -3.55 12.39 16.99
N SER A 180 -2.65 13.28 16.56
CA SER A 180 -1.21 13.09 16.67
C SER A 180 -0.44 14.41 16.65
N ALA A 181 0.79 14.37 17.17
CA ALA A 181 1.82 15.35 16.82
C ALA A 181 2.05 15.40 15.28
N PRO A 182 2.61 16.50 14.73
CA PRO A 182 2.82 16.67 13.30
C PRO A 182 3.72 15.60 12.66
N ILE A 183 4.80 15.21 13.34
CA ILE A 183 5.72 14.17 12.89
C ILE A 183 6.00 13.24 14.08
N SER A 184 5.64 11.96 13.90
CA SER A 184 5.68 10.94 14.96
C SER A 184 7.12 10.64 15.40
N GLY A 185 7.36 10.60 16.72
CA GLY A 185 8.69 10.32 17.28
C GLY A 185 9.69 11.49 17.20
N ALA A 186 9.28 12.65 16.66
CA ALA A 186 10.10 13.86 16.66
C ALA A 186 9.71 14.81 17.81
N ALA A 187 10.68 15.60 18.28
CA ALA A 187 10.45 16.81 19.06
C ALA A 187 10.54 18.03 18.14
N GLY A 188 9.64 19.00 18.30
CA GLY A 188 9.56 20.12 17.34
C GLY A 188 8.84 21.37 17.83
N VAL A 189 8.98 22.43 17.03
CA VAL A 189 8.41 23.75 17.28
C VAL A 189 7.78 24.27 16.00
N VAL A 190 6.57 24.83 16.12
CA VAL A 190 5.87 25.55 15.06
C VAL A 190 5.77 27.03 15.43
N LYS A 191 5.94 27.92 14.45
CA LYS A 191 5.76 29.37 14.61
C LYS A 191 4.81 29.96 13.58
N VAL A 192 4.00 30.93 14.03
CA VAL A 192 3.28 31.87 13.18
C VAL A 192 3.89 33.26 13.37
N THR A 193 4.23 33.93 12.29
CA THR A 193 4.84 35.27 12.32
C THR A 193 4.22 36.20 11.29
N GLY A 194 4.11 37.48 11.60
CA GLY A 194 3.56 38.50 10.70
C GLY A 194 2.04 38.44 10.45
N ALA A 195 1.52 39.46 9.76
CA ALA A 195 0.11 39.68 9.49
C ALA A 195 -0.17 39.90 7.99
N GLY A 196 -1.42 39.64 7.58
CA GLY A 196 -1.87 39.79 6.18
C GLY A 196 -0.97 39.02 5.21
N ASP A 197 -0.63 39.64 4.09
CA ASP A 197 0.24 39.07 3.04
C ASP A 197 1.70 38.84 3.50
N ASN A 198 2.11 39.46 4.61
CA ASN A 198 3.42 39.24 5.21
C ASN A 198 3.46 38.05 6.18
N ARG A 199 2.32 37.39 6.44
CA ARG A 199 2.26 36.26 7.37
C ARG A 199 3.05 35.07 6.81
N SER A 200 3.79 34.41 7.70
CA SER A 200 4.54 33.19 7.38
C SER A 200 4.46 32.18 8.52
N TYR A 201 4.60 30.92 8.13
CA TYR A 201 4.49 29.76 9.00
C TYR A 201 5.79 28.97 8.91
N SER A 202 6.34 28.55 10.04
CA SER A 202 7.52 27.70 10.06
C SER A 202 7.42 26.56 11.07
N ALA A 203 8.12 25.48 10.79
CA ALA A 203 8.31 24.34 11.68
C ALA A 203 9.79 23.97 11.73
N TYR A 204 10.25 23.50 12.88
CA TYR A 204 11.60 22.99 13.08
C TYR A 204 11.57 21.78 14.03
N TRP A 205 12.20 20.66 13.67
CA TRP A 205 12.13 19.41 14.44
C TRP A 205 13.41 18.56 14.38
N THR A 206 13.50 17.59 15.30
CA THR A 206 14.57 16.57 15.32
C THR A 206 14.03 15.24 15.86
N PHE A 207 14.69 14.13 15.49
CA PHE A 207 14.42 12.80 16.03
C PHE A 207 15.45 12.33 17.06
N ASP A 208 16.69 12.82 16.97
CA ASP A 208 17.84 12.29 17.70
C ASP A 208 18.74 13.39 18.32
N GLY A 209 18.39 14.66 18.13
CA GLY A 209 19.19 15.80 18.59
C GLY A 209 20.48 16.03 17.78
N LYS A 210 20.68 15.35 16.65
CA LYS A 210 21.86 15.52 15.77
C LYS A 210 21.49 16.23 14.47
N VAL A 211 20.36 15.88 13.86
CA VAL A 211 19.86 16.52 12.64
C VAL A 211 18.65 17.39 12.96
N GLY A 212 18.70 18.66 12.56
CA GLY A 212 17.60 19.61 12.62
C GLY A 212 16.97 19.77 11.24
N TYR A 213 15.67 19.58 11.15
CA TYR A 213 14.89 19.75 9.93
C TYR A 213 14.05 21.02 10.05
N SER A 214 13.96 21.83 8.99
CA SER A 214 13.06 22.99 8.95
C SER A 214 12.15 22.97 7.72
N PHE A 215 10.98 23.59 7.89
CA PHE A 215 9.99 23.85 6.86
C PHE A 215 9.45 25.26 7.05
N GLU A 216 9.43 26.08 6.00
CA GLU A 216 8.87 27.43 5.99
C GLU A 216 7.86 27.53 4.85
N SER A 217 6.73 28.21 5.05
CA SER A 217 5.74 28.46 4.00
C SER A 217 5.04 29.80 4.16
N ARG A 218 4.63 30.37 3.01
CA ARG A 218 3.75 31.54 2.88
C ARG A 218 2.35 31.17 2.38
N ALA A 219 2.06 29.88 2.25
CA ALA A 219 0.73 29.39 1.90
C ALA A 219 -0.27 29.59 3.06
N PRO A 220 -1.60 29.52 2.81
CA PRO A 220 -2.59 29.59 3.88
C PRO A 220 -2.34 28.56 5.00
N ILE A 221 -2.72 28.88 6.25
CA ILE A 221 -2.47 28.02 7.42
C ILE A 221 -2.96 26.58 7.26
N SER A 222 -4.06 26.36 6.54
CA SER A 222 -4.59 25.02 6.22
C SER A 222 -3.64 24.20 5.36
N ASP A 223 -2.99 24.84 4.38
CA ASP A 223 -1.99 24.19 3.54
C ASP A 223 -0.68 23.97 4.31
N PHE A 224 -0.22 24.96 5.09
CA PHE A 224 0.96 24.78 5.95
C PHE A 224 0.80 23.58 6.90
N ILE A 225 -0.34 23.49 7.60
CA ILE A 225 -0.62 22.37 8.52
C ILE A 225 -0.67 21.05 7.73
N SER A 226 -1.40 21.00 6.62
CA SER A 226 -1.54 19.75 5.87
C SER A 226 -0.22 19.29 5.24
N VAL A 227 0.64 20.22 4.80
CA VAL A 227 1.98 19.91 4.30
C VAL A 227 2.90 19.45 5.44
N LEU A 228 2.87 20.10 6.61
CA LEU A 228 3.67 19.72 7.77
C LEU A 228 3.38 18.28 8.24
N TYR A 229 2.10 17.89 8.32
CA TYR A 229 1.68 16.53 8.69
C TYR A 229 1.96 15.49 7.58
N SER A 230 2.35 15.94 6.39
CA SER A 230 2.68 15.09 5.24
C SER A 230 4.18 14.78 5.09
N PHE A 231 5.08 15.30 5.94
CA PHE A 231 6.51 14.94 5.84
C PHE A 231 6.76 13.45 6.12
N ARG A 232 7.50 12.79 5.23
CA ARG A 232 7.90 11.37 5.34
C ARG A 232 9.40 11.22 5.03
N PRO A 233 10.08 10.21 5.62
CA PRO A 233 11.47 9.95 5.32
C PRO A 233 11.63 9.46 3.87
N VAL A 234 12.70 9.89 3.21
CA VAL A 234 13.09 9.44 1.88
C VAL A 234 13.93 8.17 2.01
N ILE A 235 13.27 7.02 2.06
CA ILE A 235 13.96 5.71 2.11
C ILE A 235 13.44 4.75 1.04
N ASN A 236 14.33 3.87 0.59
CA ASN A 236 13.97 2.73 -0.25
C ASN A 236 13.37 1.63 0.64
N LEU A 237 12.07 1.41 0.52
CA LEU A 237 11.33 0.40 1.27
C LEU A 237 11.42 -1.02 0.68
N LEU A 238 12.05 -1.22 -0.49
CA LEU A 238 12.28 -2.56 -1.06
C LEU A 238 12.96 -3.52 -0.09
N ASN A 239 13.71 -3.00 0.88
CA ASN A 239 14.45 -3.82 1.84
C ASN A 239 13.67 -4.17 3.11
N VAL A 240 12.55 -3.50 3.42
CA VAL A 240 11.83 -3.69 4.70
C VAL A 240 10.72 -4.74 4.65
N ALA A 241 10.24 -5.07 3.45
CA ALA A 241 9.19 -6.06 3.25
C ALA A 241 9.30 -6.75 1.88
N ASP A 242 8.72 -7.94 1.75
CA ASP A 242 8.68 -8.71 0.50
C ASP A 242 7.52 -8.29 -0.41
N ILE A 243 6.50 -7.66 0.17
CA ILE A 243 5.45 -6.91 -0.51
C ILE A 243 5.31 -5.52 0.13
N VAL A 244 5.26 -4.48 -0.70
CA VAL A 244 4.92 -3.10 -0.28
C VAL A 244 3.54 -2.75 -0.84
N LEU A 245 2.56 -2.49 0.04
CA LEU A 245 1.17 -2.17 -0.29
C LEU A 245 0.76 -0.81 0.28
N LEU A 246 0.95 0.25 -0.50
CA LEU A 246 0.63 1.61 -0.07
C LEU A 246 -0.41 2.26 -0.97
N PRO A 247 -1.33 3.07 -0.42
CA PRO A 247 -2.27 3.82 -1.22
C PRO A 247 -1.54 4.91 -2.00
N ILE A 248 -1.79 4.97 -3.32
CA ILE A 248 -1.47 6.13 -4.15
C ILE A 248 -2.71 7.02 -4.13
N GLU A 249 -2.59 8.21 -3.56
CA GLU A 249 -3.61 9.26 -3.69
C GLU A 249 -3.36 10.04 -4.99
N SER A 250 -4.41 10.27 -5.77
CA SER A 250 -4.42 11.12 -6.96
C SER A 250 -5.42 12.26 -6.76
N GLN A 251 -4.99 13.49 -7.02
CA GLN A 251 -5.84 14.67 -7.00
C GLN A 251 -5.89 15.29 -8.40
N TYR A 252 -7.10 15.53 -8.91
CA TYR A 252 -7.32 16.32 -10.12
C TYR A 252 -8.26 17.49 -9.81
N ASP A 253 -7.78 18.70 -10.07
CA ASP A 253 -8.55 19.94 -9.92
C ASP A 253 -9.09 20.38 -11.29
N LEU A 254 -10.42 20.39 -11.44
CA LEU A 254 -11.14 20.77 -12.66
C LEU A 254 -11.86 22.10 -12.42
N GLN A 255 -11.68 23.12 -13.25
CA GLN A 255 -12.38 24.41 -13.09
C GLN A 255 -13.53 24.57 -14.11
N VAL A 256 -14.70 25.02 -13.63
CA VAL A 256 -15.84 25.35 -14.49
C VAL A 256 -15.44 26.36 -15.56
N GLY A 257 -15.70 26.03 -16.82
CA GLY A 257 -15.33 26.84 -17.98
C GLY A 257 -13.99 26.51 -18.62
N ARG A 258 -13.07 25.79 -17.94
CA ARG A 258 -11.78 25.38 -18.51
C ARG A 258 -11.86 24.01 -19.19
N LYS A 259 -11.06 23.79 -20.23
CA LYS A 259 -10.83 22.47 -20.86
C LYS A 259 -9.56 21.79 -20.32
N GLU A 260 -9.13 22.15 -19.13
CA GLU A 260 -7.91 21.66 -18.50
C GLU A 260 -8.23 21.23 -17.07
N ALA A 261 -7.55 20.19 -16.60
CA ALA A 261 -7.48 19.83 -15.19
C ALA A 261 -6.02 19.82 -14.74
N PHE A 262 -5.77 20.32 -13.53
CA PHE A 262 -4.44 20.28 -12.92
C PHE A 262 -4.30 19.02 -12.06
N GLU A 263 -3.16 18.34 -12.17
CA GLU A 263 -2.77 17.20 -11.36
C GLU A 263 -1.57 17.62 -10.49
N PRO A 264 -1.78 18.08 -9.24
CA PRO A 264 -0.72 18.69 -8.44
C PRO A 264 0.43 17.74 -8.10
N ILE A 265 0.14 16.43 -8.04
CA ILE A 265 1.08 15.38 -7.60
C ILE A 265 2.10 15.04 -8.70
N THR A 266 1.74 15.18 -9.97
CA THR A 266 2.63 14.98 -11.12
C THR A 266 3.11 16.30 -11.74
N ASN A 267 2.61 17.44 -11.24
CA ASN A 267 2.81 18.79 -11.79
C ASN A 267 2.32 18.94 -13.24
N ASN A 268 1.22 18.28 -13.59
CA ASN A 268 0.77 18.17 -14.97
C ASN A 268 -0.58 18.86 -15.20
N PHE A 269 -0.82 19.29 -16.44
CA PHE A 269 -2.16 19.67 -16.90
C PHE A 269 -2.62 18.68 -17.96
N ILE A 270 -3.83 18.14 -17.78
CA ILE A 270 -4.47 17.26 -18.76
C ILE A 270 -5.59 18.02 -19.47
N THR A 271 -5.67 17.86 -20.80
CA THR A 271 -6.77 18.40 -21.60
C THR A 271 -8.02 17.52 -21.43
N LEU A 272 -9.14 18.15 -21.08
CA LEU A 272 -10.45 17.51 -20.96
C LEU A 272 -11.18 17.48 -22.30
N SER A 273 -11.89 16.38 -22.56
CA SER A 273 -12.72 16.20 -23.76
C SER A 273 -13.86 17.21 -23.88
N SER A 274 -14.33 17.75 -22.74
CA SER A 274 -15.20 18.92 -22.64
C SER A 274 -14.93 19.70 -21.34
N LYS A 275 -15.37 20.96 -21.28
CA LYS A 275 -15.23 21.78 -20.06
C LYS A 275 -16.31 21.41 -19.03
N PRO A 276 -16.03 21.42 -17.72
CA PRO A 276 -17.07 21.40 -16.69
C PRO A 276 -18.00 22.60 -16.84
N VAL A 277 -19.30 22.39 -16.63
CA VAL A 277 -20.34 23.42 -16.78
C VAL A 277 -21.32 23.38 -15.61
N VAL A 278 -22.04 24.49 -15.37
CA VAL A 278 -23.15 24.54 -14.41
C VAL A 278 -24.46 24.57 -15.18
N ILE A 279 -25.34 23.61 -14.92
CA ILE A 279 -26.68 23.50 -15.53
C ILE A 279 -27.68 23.28 -14.40
N GLY A 280 -28.71 24.13 -14.31
CA GLY A 280 -29.72 24.04 -13.25
C GLY A 280 -29.14 24.08 -11.83
N GLY A 281 -28.08 24.87 -11.61
CA GLY A 281 -27.37 24.95 -10.32
C GLY A 281 -26.45 23.76 -9.99
N SER A 282 -26.49 22.67 -10.77
CA SER A 282 -25.61 21.50 -10.58
C SER A 282 -24.37 21.60 -11.46
N VAL A 283 -23.21 21.16 -10.95
CA VAL A 283 -21.97 21.03 -11.74
C VAL A 283 -22.02 19.72 -12.52
N TYR A 284 -21.87 19.81 -13.84
CA TYR A 284 -21.81 18.71 -14.79
C TYR A 284 -20.37 18.49 -15.26
N LEU A 285 -19.95 17.23 -15.27
CA LEU A 285 -18.59 16.80 -15.61
C LEU A 285 -18.62 15.82 -16.80
N PRO A 286 -17.62 15.86 -17.68
CA PRO A 286 -17.51 14.93 -18.80
C PRO A 286 -17.19 13.51 -18.32
N VAL A 287 -18.06 12.55 -18.64
CA VAL A 287 -17.96 11.16 -18.16
C VAL A 287 -16.65 10.51 -18.60
N ALA A 288 -16.25 10.68 -19.85
CA ALA A 288 -15.04 10.05 -20.40
C ALA A 288 -13.76 10.47 -19.66
N ASP A 289 -13.62 11.76 -19.31
CA ASP A 289 -12.42 12.25 -18.62
C ASP A 289 -12.40 11.82 -17.15
N VAL A 290 -13.53 11.87 -16.45
CA VAL A 290 -13.61 11.45 -15.04
C VAL A 290 -13.39 9.94 -14.90
N VAL A 291 -13.92 9.13 -15.83
CA VAL A 291 -13.69 7.68 -15.86
C VAL A 291 -12.22 7.36 -16.16
N LYS A 292 -11.58 8.10 -17.08
CA LYS A 292 -10.14 7.99 -17.36
C LYS A 292 -9.29 8.35 -16.14
N ILE A 293 -9.66 9.41 -15.42
CA ILE A 293 -8.99 9.85 -14.18
C ILE A 293 -8.96 8.75 -13.11
N ILE A 294 -10.07 8.01 -12.93
CA ILE A 294 -10.12 6.86 -11.99
C ILE A 294 -9.61 5.54 -12.59
N GLN A 295 -8.88 5.59 -13.70
CA GLN A 295 -8.34 4.42 -14.41
C GLN A 295 -9.43 3.39 -14.78
N GLY A 296 -10.67 3.84 -14.95
CA GLY A 296 -11.81 3.04 -15.34
C GLY A 296 -11.91 2.84 -16.85
N GLN A 297 -12.88 2.03 -17.26
CA GLN A 297 -13.19 1.79 -18.67
C GLN A 297 -14.57 2.34 -19.03
N MET A 298 -14.68 2.83 -20.27
CA MET A 298 -15.91 3.35 -20.85
C MET A 298 -16.11 2.77 -22.25
N GLN A 299 -17.23 2.08 -22.46
CA GLN A 299 -17.63 1.57 -23.77
C GLN A 299 -18.99 2.19 -24.16
N TYR A 300 -19.05 2.86 -25.30
CA TYR A 300 -20.32 3.29 -25.88
C TYR A 300 -20.92 2.17 -26.74
N VAL A 301 -22.21 1.87 -26.55
CA VAL A 301 -22.98 0.88 -27.32
C VAL A 301 -24.12 1.62 -28.03
N PRO A 302 -23.96 2.02 -29.31
CA PRO A 302 -24.91 2.85 -30.02
C PRO A 302 -26.31 2.22 -30.15
N GLN A 303 -26.34 0.90 -30.37
CA GLN A 303 -27.57 0.11 -30.55
C GLN A 303 -28.48 0.15 -29.32
N GLU A 304 -27.90 0.30 -28.12
CA GLU A 304 -28.62 0.38 -26.85
C GLU A 304 -28.78 1.83 -26.37
N ASN A 305 -28.24 2.80 -27.13
CA ASN A 305 -28.05 4.20 -26.73
C ASN A 305 -27.52 4.33 -25.28
N ALA A 306 -26.51 3.53 -24.96
CA ALA A 306 -26.02 3.35 -23.61
C ALA A 306 -24.49 3.41 -23.54
N VAL A 307 -23.98 3.85 -22.39
CA VAL A 307 -22.57 3.78 -22.03
C VAL A 307 -22.42 2.77 -20.92
N TYR A 308 -21.52 1.80 -21.14
CA TYR A 308 -21.05 0.89 -20.11
C TYR A 308 -19.82 1.49 -19.46
N LEU A 309 -19.79 1.40 -18.13
CA LEU A 309 -18.79 2.00 -17.27
C LEU A 309 -18.31 0.95 -16.26
N SER A 310 -17.04 1.02 -15.92
CA SER A 310 -16.47 0.25 -14.81
C SER A 310 -15.25 0.94 -14.22
N GLU A 311 -15.02 0.68 -12.95
CA GLU A 311 -13.72 0.93 -12.31
C GLU A 311 -12.73 -0.18 -12.72
N SER A 312 -11.44 0.12 -12.59
CA SER A 312 -10.30 -0.74 -12.91
C SER A 312 -10.50 -2.23 -12.56
N GLY A 313 -10.27 -3.11 -13.53
CA GLY A 313 -10.27 -4.58 -13.36
C GLY A 313 -11.60 -5.30 -13.59
N TYR A 314 -12.74 -4.59 -13.66
CA TYR A 314 -14.04 -5.17 -14.00
C TYR A 314 -14.52 -4.69 -15.38
N TYR A 315 -15.17 -5.56 -16.15
CA TYR A 315 -15.86 -5.18 -17.39
C TYR A 315 -17.36 -4.98 -17.15
N ASN A 316 -17.93 -3.93 -17.75
CA ASN A 316 -19.38 -3.71 -17.86
C ASN A 316 -20.16 -3.73 -16.53
N GLN A 317 -19.59 -3.12 -15.48
CA GLN A 317 -20.16 -3.11 -14.12
C GLN A 317 -21.46 -2.28 -14.05
N LEU A 318 -21.50 -1.14 -14.72
CA LEU A 318 -22.62 -0.20 -14.77
C LEU A 318 -23.02 0.10 -16.20
N LYS A 319 -24.32 0.22 -16.47
CA LYS A 319 -24.89 0.66 -17.75
C LYS A 319 -25.71 1.93 -17.54
N LEU A 320 -25.30 3.04 -18.14
CA LEU A 320 -26.03 4.31 -18.18
C LEU A 320 -26.74 4.45 -19.54
N ASN A 321 -28.08 4.53 -19.54
CA ASN A 321 -28.85 4.86 -20.74
C ASN A 321 -28.82 6.38 -21.00
N LEU A 322 -28.39 6.80 -22.18
CA LEU A 322 -28.22 8.22 -22.51
C LEU A 322 -29.53 8.98 -22.82
N LYS A 323 -30.64 8.27 -23.06
CA LYS A 323 -31.96 8.85 -23.31
C LYS A 323 -32.82 8.91 -22.05
N THR A 324 -32.81 7.84 -21.25
CA THR A 324 -33.65 7.75 -20.03
C THR A 324 -32.92 8.19 -18.77
N GLY A 325 -31.58 8.19 -18.77
CA GLY A 325 -30.76 8.47 -17.59
C GLY A 325 -30.67 7.31 -16.59
N GLU A 326 -31.22 6.15 -16.94
CA GLU A 326 -31.28 4.97 -16.06
C GLU A 326 -29.90 4.30 -15.92
N VAL A 327 -29.52 4.04 -14.67
CA VAL A 327 -28.26 3.40 -14.28
C VAL A 327 -28.56 1.99 -13.80
N ASN A 328 -27.97 0.98 -14.45
CA ASN A 328 -28.20 -0.43 -14.14
C ASN A 328 -26.91 -1.15 -13.75
N LYS A 329 -26.96 -2.04 -12.75
CA LYS A 329 -25.86 -2.91 -12.31
C LYS A 329 -26.31 -4.37 -12.40
N LYS A 330 -25.59 -5.20 -13.17
CA LYS A 330 -25.96 -6.61 -13.43
C LYS A 330 -27.45 -6.84 -13.75
N LYS A 331 -28.02 -5.99 -14.64
CA LYS A 331 -29.45 -5.94 -15.05
C LYS A 331 -30.46 -5.37 -14.03
N ALA A 332 -30.07 -5.03 -12.80
CA ALA A 332 -30.94 -4.33 -11.86
C ALA A 332 -30.82 -2.81 -12.01
N LEU A 333 -31.94 -2.09 -12.04
CA LEU A 333 -31.98 -0.62 -11.99
C LEU A 333 -31.58 -0.15 -10.59
N ILE A 334 -30.59 0.76 -10.49
CA ILE A 334 -30.08 1.27 -9.21
C ILE A 334 -30.22 2.79 -9.05
N ALA A 335 -30.29 3.55 -10.14
CA ALA A 335 -30.47 5.01 -10.08
C ALA A 335 -31.03 5.58 -11.40
N LYS A 336 -31.43 6.85 -11.38
CA LYS A 336 -31.79 7.63 -12.55
C LYS A 336 -31.18 9.03 -12.44
N VAL A 337 -30.39 9.44 -13.41
CA VAL A 337 -29.65 10.72 -13.40
C VAL A 337 -29.93 11.55 -14.65
N PRO A 338 -29.97 12.89 -14.58
CA PRO A 338 -30.08 13.71 -15.77
C PRO A 338 -28.79 13.62 -16.59
N VAL A 339 -28.92 13.30 -17.87
CA VAL A 339 -27.80 13.19 -18.82
C VAL A 339 -27.85 14.40 -19.75
N TYR A 340 -26.71 15.08 -19.90
CA TYR A 340 -26.54 16.15 -20.87
C TYR A 340 -25.56 15.71 -21.96
N VAL A 341 -26.01 15.67 -23.21
CA VAL A 341 -25.15 15.33 -24.36
C VAL A 341 -24.95 16.57 -25.20
N ALA A 342 -23.71 17.01 -25.35
CA ALA A 342 -23.32 18.14 -26.20
C ALA A 342 -22.00 17.82 -26.91
N ASP A 343 -21.86 18.23 -28.17
CA ASP A 343 -20.65 18.01 -28.99
C ASP A 343 -20.15 16.56 -29.00
N SER A 344 -21.09 15.59 -28.99
CA SER A 344 -20.80 14.15 -28.85
C SER A 344 -19.99 13.81 -27.58
N ARG A 345 -20.22 14.54 -26.49
CA ARG A 345 -19.70 14.28 -25.14
C ARG A 345 -20.86 14.10 -24.18
N VAL A 346 -20.75 13.07 -23.33
CA VAL A 346 -21.72 12.80 -22.26
C VAL A 346 -21.25 13.51 -21.00
N LEU A 347 -22.10 14.38 -20.47
CA LEU A 347 -21.90 15.04 -19.19
C LEU A 347 -23.01 14.63 -18.22
N VAL A 348 -22.64 14.46 -16.95
CA VAL A 348 -23.56 14.10 -15.86
C VAL A 348 -23.23 14.92 -14.61
N PRO A 349 -24.17 15.11 -13.67
CA PRO A 349 -23.89 15.82 -12.42
C PRO A 349 -22.76 15.17 -11.63
N LEU A 350 -21.98 15.97 -10.91
CA LEU A 350 -20.97 15.51 -9.94
C LEU A 350 -21.51 14.39 -9.02
N LYS A 351 -22.78 14.50 -8.60
CA LYS A 351 -23.47 13.54 -7.72
C LYS A 351 -23.49 12.10 -8.27
N PHE A 352 -23.53 11.92 -9.60
CA PHE A 352 -23.47 10.60 -10.22
C PHE A 352 -22.17 9.86 -9.86
N PHE A 353 -21.03 10.55 -9.85
CA PHE A 353 -19.75 9.95 -9.52
C PHE A 353 -19.63 9.62 -8.03
N THR A 354 -20.12 10.51 -7.16
CA THR A 354 -20.13 10.26 -5.71
C THR A 354 -21.05 9.11 -5.32
N GLU A 355 -22.21 8.95 -5.98
CA GLU A 355 -23.20 7.91 -5.66
C GLU A 355 -22.92 6.56 -6.33
N GLN A 356 -22.51 6.55 -7.60
CA GLN A 356 -22.38 5.32 -8.38
C GLN A 356 -20.97 4.71 -8.33
N PHE A 357 -19.95 5.53 -8.04
CA PHE A 357 -18.54 5.13 -7.93
C PHE A 357 -17.92 5.42 -6.56
N GLY A 358 -18.69 5.94 -5.59
CA GLY A 358 -18.18 6.26 -4.25
C GLY A 358 -17.10 7.35 -4.20
N MET A 359 -16.92 8.11 -5.29
CA MET A 359 -15.79 9.02 -5.45
C MET A 359 -15.82 10.17 -4.44
N GLN A 360 -14.65 10.51 -3.88
CA GLN A 360 -14.50 11.66 -3.00
C GLN A 360 -14.31 12.92 -3.84
N MET A 361 -15.36 13.73 -3.97
CA MET A 361 -15.37 14.91 -4.82
C MET A 361 -15.87 16.14 -4.05
N LYS A 362 -15.16 17.26 -4.18
CA LYS A 362 -15.51 18.52 -3.53
C LYS A 362 -15.60 19.64 -4.56
N TYR A 363 -16.69 20.40 -4.54
CA TYR A 363 -16.83 21.64 -5.30
C TYR A 363 -16.64 22.85 -4.39
N ASP A 364 -15.75 23.77 -4.78
CA ASP A 364 -15.66 25.12 -4.21
C ASP A 364 -16.35 26.13 -5.16
N PRO A 365 -17.45 26.77 -4.75
CA PRO A 365 -18.14 27.76 -5.58
C PRO A 365 -17.36 29.07 -5.77
N PHE A 366 -16.39 29.39 -4.90
CA PHE A 366 -15.61 30.63 -5.01
C PHE A 366 -14.55 30.53 -6.12
N SER A 367 -13.70 29.50 -6.07
CA SER A 367 -12.75 29.22 -7.16
C SER A 367 -13.39 28.50 -8.37
N LYS A 368 -14.65 28.08 -8.25
CA LYS A 368 -15.38 27.25 -9.24
C LYS A 368 -14.64 25.95 -9.59
N THR A 369 -13.92 25.39 -8.62
CA THR A 369 -13.07 24.20 -8.78
C THR A 369 -13.77 22.97 -8.22
N VAL A 370 -13.75 21.87 -8.98
CA VAL A 370 -14.05 20.51 -8.51
C VAL A 370 -12.72 19.81 -8.29
N SER A 371 -12.40 19.47 -7.04
CA SER A 371 -11.31 18.56 -6.71
C SER A 371 -11.84 17.14 -6.69
N ILE A 372 -11.21 16.27 -7.50
CA ILE A 372 -11.44 14.83 -7.54
C ILE A 372 -10.31 14.16 -6.76
N LEU A 373 -10.66 13.42 -5.72
CA LEU A 373 -9.74 12.56 -4.97
C LEU A 373 -10.02 11.10 -5.34
N HIS A 374 -8.97 10.40 -5.74
CA HIS A 374 -9.00 8.99 -6.09
C HIS A 374 -7.84 8.27 -5.38
N SER A 375 -8.10 7.07 -4.85
CA SER A 375 -7.09 6.25 -4.21
C SER A 375 -6.95 4.93 -4.97
N SER A 376 -5.73 4.63 -5.42
CA SER A 376 -5.36 3.33 -5.96
C SER A 376 -4.28 2.70 -5.07
N TRP A 377 -3.80 1.51 -5.44
CA TRP A 377 -2.78 0.80 -4.70
C TRP A 377 -1.49 0.75 -5.51
N PHE A 378 -0.40 1.21 -4.91
CA PHE A 378 0.91 0.75 -5.32
C PHE A 378 1.12 -0.67 -4.81
N THR A 379 1.70 -1.51 -5.66
CA THR A 379 2.29 -2.78 -5.23
C THR A 379 3.69 -2.93 -5.77
N ASN A 380 4.59 -3.44 -4.94
CA ASN A 380 5.84 -4.03 -5.39
C ASN A 380 6.05 -5.33 -4.63
N SER A 381 6.65 -6.32 -5.29
CA SER A 381 7.04 -7.55 -4.66
C SER A 381 8.37 -8.05 -5.16
N ARG A 382 9.17 -8.52 -4.21
CA ARG A 382 10.44 -9.23 -4.41
C ARG A 382 10.36 -10.70 -4.01
N ILE A 383 9.14 -11.23 -3.84
CA ILE A 383 8.91 -12.61 -3.41
C ILE A 383 9.67 -13.58 -4.32
N PRO A 384 10.55 -14.44 -3.78
CA PRO A 384 11.18 -15.51 -4.54
C PRO A 384 10.16 -16.32 -5.33
N LYS A 385 10.42 -16.53 -6.63
CA LYS A 385 9.54 -17.32 -7.52
C LYS A 385 9.47 -18.81 -7.18
N HIS A 386 10.21 -19.24 -6.15
CA HIS A 386 10.34 -20.62 -5.69
C HIS A 386 10.00 -20.73 -4.20
N ALA A 387 9.08 -21.62 -3.86
CA ALA A 387 8.72 -22.03 -2.51
C ALA A 387 9.30 -23.42 -2.20
N VAL A 388 9.92 -23.55 -1.03
CA VAL A 388 10.55 -24.81 -0.55
C VAL A 388 9.89 -25.35 0.72
N THR A 389 8.81 -24.71 1.19
CA THR A 389 7.99 -25.11 2.35
C THR A 389 6.51 -25.03 2.00
N ALA A 390 5.68 -25.92 2.55
CA ALA A 390 4.24 -25.96 2.30
C ALA A 390 3.45 -24.77 2.88
N ASP A 391 4.06 -24.08 3.83
CA ASP A 391 3.66 -22.74 4.28
C ASP A 391 4.74 -21.76 3.82
N TYR A 392 4.34 -20.79 3.00
CA TYR A 392 5.25 -19.82 2.40
C TYR A 392 5.19 -18.49 3.16
N PRO A 393 6.21 -18.16 3.96
CA PRO A 393 6.26 -16.91 4.70
C PRO A 393 6.73 -15.74 3.82
N PHE A 394 6.11 -14.58 3.99
CA PHE A 394 6.52 -13.33 3.37
C PHE A 394 6.16 -12.15 4.28
N THR A 395 6.91 -11.07 4.17
CA THR A 395 6.65 -9.83 4.91
C THR A 395 5.89 -8.82 4.06
N VAL A 396 4.92 -8.13 4.65
CA VAL A 396 4.10 -7.10 4.00
C VAL A 396 4.19 -5.79 4.79
N PHE A 397 4.53 -4.70 4.11
CA PHE A 397 4.41 -3.35 4.64
C PHE A 397 3.17 -2.68 4.05
N SER A 398 2.32 -2.12 4.91
CA SER A 398 1.07 -1.48 4.48
C SER A 398 0.63 -0.31 5.38
N THR A 399 -0.41 0.41 4.97
CA THR A 399 -1.07 1.40 5.84
C THR A 399 -2.06 0.79 6.83
N GLY A 400 -2.45 1.58 7.83
CA GLY A 400 -3.54 1.33 8.76
C GLY A 400 -4.90 1.46 8.07
N GLY A 401 -5.28 0.39 7.36
CA GLY A 401 -6.56 0.22 6.68
C GLY A 401 -6.40 -0.03 5.17
N PRO A 402 -7.40 -0.70 4.53
CA PRO A 402 -8.21 -1.77 5.13
C PRO A 402 -7.34 -3.00 5.42
N SER A 403 -7.91 -4.05 6.01
CA SER A 403 -7.24 -5.35 6.04
C SER A 403 -7.02 -5.85 4.60
N PHE A 404 -5.99 -6.66 4.39
CA PHE A 404 -5.82 -7.41 3.14
C PHE A 404 -6.19 -8.87 3.37
N LEU A 405 -6.75 -9.51 2.35
CA LEU A 405 -6.92 -10.96 2.32
C LEU A 405 -5.83 -11.54 1.42
N TYR A 406 -5.11 -12.54 1.91
CA TYR A 406 -4.09 -13.27 1.17
C TYR A 406 -4.62 -14.68 0.86
N GLU A 407 -4.41 -15.14 -0.36
CA GLU A 407 -4.84 -16.47 -0.80
C GLU A 407 -3.86 -17.03 -1.84
N ASN A 408 -3.88 -18.35 -1.99
CA ASN A 408 -3.29 -19.03 -3.14
C ASN A 408 -4.43 -19.34 -4.12
N SER A 409 -4.34 -18.98 -5.40
CA SER A 409 -5.48 -19.13 -6.33
C SER A 409 -5.94 -20.59 -6.53
N ARG A 410 -5.05 -21.57 -6.29
CA ARG A 410 -5.39 -23.02 -6.28
C ARG A 410 -6.17 -23.48 -5.05
N ILE A 411 -6.25 -22.66 -4.02
CA ILE A 411 -6.92 -22.93 -2.74
C ILE A 411 -8.13 -21.98 -2.58
N GLY A 412 -7.95 -20.71 -2.93
CA GLY A 412 -8.99 -19.66 -2.90
C GLY A 412 -9.35 -19.18 -1.51
N ALA A 413 -10.04 -18.04 -1.44
CA ALA A 413 -10.41 -17.35 -0.20
C ALA A 413 -11.04 -18.26 0.86
N GLY A 414 -10.41 -18.38 2.04
CA GLY A 414 -10.98 -19.12 3.18
C GLY A 414 -10.28 -18.98 4.53
N GLY A 415 -9.30 -18.08 4.67
CA GLY A 415 -8.68 -17.78 5.97
C GLY A 415 -7.48 -18.64 6.37
N ASP A 416 -6.93 -19.45 5.45
CA ASP A 416 -5.77 -20.32 5.69
C ASP A 416 -4.43 -19.57 5.86
N TRP A 417 -4.44 -18.25 6.12
CA TRP A 417 -3.24 -17.43 6.32
C TRP A 417 -3.12 -16.94 7.75
N SER A 418 -1.89 -16.89 8.27
CA SER A 418 -1.58 -16.35 9.60
C SER A 418 -0.82 -15.03 9.47
N PHE A 419 -0.83 -14.21 10.54
CA PHE A 419 0.03 -13.03 10.60
C PHE A 419 0.60 -12.72 11.98
N VAL A 420 1.78 -12.10 12.00
CA VAL A 420 2.42 -11.50 13.19
C VAL A 420 2.71 -10.03 12.90
N HIS A 421 2.35 -9.14 13.82
CA HIS A 421 2.57 -7.69 13.67
C HIS A 421 3.96 -7.29 14.17
N ASN A 422 4.67 -6.52 13.34
CA ASN A 422 5.99 -5.98 13.59
C ASN A 422 5.97 -4.44 13.54
N GLN A 423 6.89 -3.80 14.28
CA GLN A 423 7.06 -2.35 14.26
C GLN A 423 7.52 -1.86 12.87
N PRO A 424 7.01 -0.71 12.38
CA PRO A 424 7.48 -0.13 11.12
C PRO A 424 8.87 0.52 11.25
N PRO A 425 9.52 0.89 10.14
CA PRO A 425 10.78 1.62 10.15
C PRO A 425 10.72 2.96 10.89
N GLN A 426 11.87 3.44 11.37
CA GLN A 426 11.99 4.74 12.04
C GLN A 426 11.46 5.89 11.15
N GLY A 427 10.74 6.83 11.76
CA GLY A 427 10.12 7.97 11.06
C GLY A 427 8.71 7.71 10.55
N TYR A 428 8.23 6.45 10.58
CA TYR A 428 6.85 6.09 10.29
C TYR A 428 6.02 6.02 11.57
N ASN A 429 4.74 6.37 11.47
CA ASN A 429 3.79 6.27 12.57
C ASN A 429 3.19 4.85 12.63
N GLY A 430 3.43 4.09 13.70
CA GLY A 430 2.87 2.74 13.91
C GLY A 430 1.34 2.66 13.98
N LEU A 431 0.64 3.78 14.15
CA LEU A 431 -0.83 3.84 14.01
C LEU A 431 -1.29 3.99 12.55
N LYS A 432 -0.41 4.47 11.65
CA LYS A 432 -0.69 4.64 10.21
C LYS A 432 0.01 3.59 9.33
N TYR A 433 1.06 2.92 9.80
CA TYR A 433 1.84 1.97 9.00
C TYR A 433 2.13 0.71 9.79
N ASN A 434 1.91 -0.44 9.16
CA ASN A 434 2.04 -1.77 9.73
C ASN A 434 3.06 -2.58 8.94
N VAL A 435 3.87 -3.38 9.65
CA VAL A 435 4.58 -4.51 9.05
C VAL A 435 3.91 -5.78 9.55
N TYR A 436 3.61 -6.71 8.65
CA TYR A 436 3.09 -8.03 8.97
C TYR A 436 4.02 -9.09 8.41
N GLN A 437 4.37 -10.10 9.20
CA GLN A 437 4.82 -11.38 8.65
C GLN A 437 3.57 -12.21 8.36
N VAL A 438 3.34 -12.55 7.11
CA VAL A 438 2.21 -13.36 6.63
C VAL A 438 2.72 -14.73 6.19
N SER A 439 1.89 -15.77 6.26
CA SER A 439 2.17 -17.06 5.64
C SER A 439 0.96 -17.57 4.87
N ILE A 440 1.15 -18.16 3.68
CA ILE A 440 0.09 -18.82 2.90
C ILE A 440 0.42 -20.29 2.60
N PRO A 441 -0.60 -21.17 2.49
CA PRO A 441 -0.41 -22.54 2.02
C PRO A 441 -0.07 -22.59 0.52
N VAL A 442 0.87 -23.45 0.15
CA VAL A 442 1.25 -23.74 -1.24
C VAL A 442 1.17 -25.24 -1.55
N LEU A 443 0.93 -25.58 -2.82
CA LEU A 443 0.79 -26.95 -3.32
C LEU A 443 1.92 -27.26 -4.31
N PRO A 444 2.29 -28.54 -4.56
CA PRO A 444 3.32 -28.89 -5.53
C PRO A 444 3.09 -28.27 -6.92
N GLY A 445 4.16 -27.74 -7.53
CA GLY A 445 4.12 -27.15 -8.88
C GLY A 445 3.70 -25.68 -8.89
N ALA A 446 2.97 -25.25 -9.92
CA ALA A 446 2.56 -23.86 -10.07
C ALA A 446 1.51 -23.45 -9.02
N ASN A 447 1.68 -22.27 -8.44
CA ASN A 447 0.77 -21.57 -7.54
C ASN A 447 0.74 -20.09 -7.93
N GLU A 448 -0.15 -19.33 -7.30
CA GLU A 448 -0.28 -17.91 -7.53
C GLU A 448 -0.78 -17.27 -6.23
N LEU A 449 0.05 -16.41 -5.63
CA LEU A 449 -0.32 -15.61 -4.47
C LEU A 449 -1.18 -14.43 -4.96
N VAL A 450 -2.46 -14.46 -4.62
CA VAL A 450 -3.39 -13.37 -4.86
C VAL A 450 -3.60 -12.62 -3.55
N TYR A 451 -3.69 -11.30 -3.61
CA TYR A 451 -4.14 -10.52 -2.46
C TYR A 451 -5.14 -9.44 -2.84
N ARG A 452 -6.07 -9.23 -1.91
CA ARG A 452 -7.30 -8.47 -2.11
C ARG A 452 -7.46 -7.42 -1.03
N ASP A 453 -8.09 -6.32 -1.41
CA ASP A 453 -8.68 -5.36 -0.50
C ASP A 453 -9.84 -6.04 0.25
N ALA A 454 -9.76 -6.18 1.59
CA ALA A 454 -10.76 -6.97 2.32
C ALA A 454 -12.15 -6.32 2.40
N THR A 455 -12.26 -5.01 2.12
CA THR A 455 -13.53 -4.28 2.16
C THR A 455 -14.30 -4.41 0.85
N SER A 456 -13.61 -4.37 -0.28
CA SER A 456 -14.20 -4.44 -1.63
C SER A 456 -14.09 -5.81 -2.30
N GLY A 457 -13.21 -6.69 -1.82
CA GLY A 457 -12.87 -7.98 -2.44
C GLY A 457 -12.04 -7.85 -3.73
N ARG A 458 -11.69 -6.62 -4.13
CA ARG A 458 -10.92 -6.30 -5.34
C ARG A 458 -9.54 -6.93 -5.27
N ILE A 459 -9.14 -7.67 -6.30
CA ILE A 459 -7.76 -8.12 -6.49
C ILE A 459 -6.88 -6.88 -6.65
N ILE A 460 -5.87 -6.75 -5.81
CA ILE A 460 -4.90 -5.67 -5.88
C ILE A 460 -3.76 -6.11 -6.82
N ASN A 461 -3.23 -7.30 -6.62
CA ASN A 461 -2.25 -7.92 -7.52
C ASN A 461 -2.25 -9.46 -7.37
N SER A 462 -1.53 -10.12 -8.27
CA SER A 462 -1.34 -11.56 -8.34
C SER A 462 0.12 -11.88 -8.67
N ILE A 463 0.74 -12.80 -7.94
CA ILE A 463 2.17 -13.12 -8.05
C ILE A 463 2.33 -14.62 -8.32
N PRO A 464 2.84 -15.04 -9.50
CA PRO A 464 3.09 -16.46 -9.78
C PRO A 464 4.25 -16.99 -8.92
N LEU A 465 4.05 -18.18 -8.36
CA LEU A 465 4.96 -18.84 -7.43
C LEU A 465 5.03 -20.33 -7.76
N THR A 466 6.22 -20.87 -8.08
CA THR A 466 6.41 -22.32 -8.20
C THR A 466 6.78 -22.87 -6.83
N ALA A 467 6.20 -24.00 -6.43
CA ALA A 467 6.59 -24.69 -5.21
C ALA A 467 7.29 -26.02 -5.56
N ASP A 468 8.57 -26.10 -5.20
CA ASP A 468 9.45 -27.24 -5.43
C ASP A 468 9.25 -28.30 -4.32
N LEU A 469 7.99 -28.66 -4.10
CA LEU A 469 7.51 -29.52 -3.02
C LEU A 469 7.14 -30.91 -3.54
N GLN A 470 7.40 -31.93 -2.73
CA GLN A 470 6.84 -33.26 -2.93
C GLN A 470 5.52 -33.40 -2.15
N PRO A 471 4.63 -34.34 -2.52
CA PRO A 471 3.37 -34.56 -1.81
C PRO A 471 3.50 -34.79 -0.30
N LYS A 472 4.57 -35.47 0.12
CA LYS A 472 4.94 -35.72 1.52
C LYS A 472 5.27 -34.46 2.33
N ASP A 473 5.55 -33.34 1.66
CA ASP A 473 5.94 -32.10 2.31
C ASP A 473 4.70 -31.23 2.65
N ILE A 474 3.50 -31.61 2.18
CA ILE A 474 2.23 -30.93 2.45
C ILE A 474 1.54 -31.56 3.67
N PRO A 475 1.55 -30.94 4.86
CA PRO A 475 1.03 -31.56 6.08
C PRO A 475 -0.50 -31.59 6.12
N PHE A 476 -1.05 -32.50 6.94
CA PHE A 476 -2.41 -32.36 7.45
C PHE A 476 -2.48 -31.13 8.37
N ARG A 477 -3.44 -30.25 8.13
CA ARG A 477 -3.59 -28.97 8.85
C ARG A 477 -4.56 -29.15 10.00
N TYR A 478 -4.03 -29.54 11.16
CA TYR A 478 -4.81 -29.70 12.39
C TYR A 478 -5.19 -28.34 12.99
N SER A 479 -6.38 -28.30 13.57
CA SER A 479 -6.96 -27.12 14.19
C SER A 479 -6.31 -26.79 15.53
N SER A 480 -6.02 -25.51 15.78
CA SER A 480 -5.50 -25.00 17.06
C SER A 480 -6.61 -24.71 18.07
N TYR A 481 -7.77 -25.36 17.96
CA TYR A 481 -8.89 -25.17 18.88
C TYR A 481 -8.62 -25.95 20.18
N PRO A 482 -8.54 -25.30 21.37
CA PRO A 482 -8.01 -25.94 22.58
C PRO A 482 -8.73 -27.20 23.07
N ALA A 483 -9.97 -27.44 22.64
CA ALA A 483 -10.68 -28.68 22.94
C ALA A 483 -10.08 -29.91 22.22
N TYR A 484 -9.13 -29.73 21.31
CA TYR A 484 -8.46 -30.80 20.57
C TYR A 484 -7.00 -31.04 21.01
N ASP A 485 -6.50 -30.32 22.01
CA ASP A 485 -5.10 -30.45 22.48
C ASP A 485 -4.75 -31.88 22.96
N SER A 486 -5.73 -32.65 23.45
CA SER A 486 -5.58 -34.07 23.84
C SER A 486 -5.93 -35.07 22.72
N MET A 487 -6.33 -34.60 21.54
CA MET A 487 -6.75 -35.43 20.42
C MET A 487 -5.55 -35.89 19.58
N LYS A 488 -5.50 -37.18 19.27
CA LYS A 488 -4.52 -37.78 18.35
C LYS A 488 -5.27 -38.42 17.20
N MET A 489 -4.81 -38.13 15.98
CA MET A 489 -5.42 -38.60 14.75
C MET A 489 -4.32 -39.12 13.82
N ASP A 490 -4.38 -40.41 13.48
CA ASP A 490 -3.56 -41.01 12.42
C ASP A 490 -4.42 -41.02 11.16
N LEU A 491 -4.20 -40.06 10.26
CA LEU A 491 -4.98 -39.85 9.03
C LEU A 491 -4.15 -40.22 7.80
N LYS A 492 -4.77 -40.95 6.86
CA LYS A 492 -4.15 -41.47 5.64
C LYS A 492 -5.07 -41.20 4.45
N LEU A 493 -4.46 -40.81 3.34
CA LEU A 493 -5.14 -40.60 2.07
C LEU A 493 -4.67 -41.66 1.06
N ALA A 494 -5.58 -42.16 0.24
CA ALA A 494 -5.27 -42.99 -0.92
C ALA A 494 -6.00 -42.47 -2.16
N ALA A 495 -5.34 -42.51 -3.31
CA ALA A 495 -5.95 -42.20 -4.59
C ALA A 495 -6.82 -43.37 -5.07
N GLY A 496 -7.64 -43.14 -6.12
CA GLY A 496 -8.62 -44.13 -6.59
C GLY A 496 -8.02 -45.40 -7.21
N ASP A 497 -6.71 -45.40 -7.47
CA ASP A 497 -5.90 -46.54 -7.90
C ASP A 497 -5.32 -47.37 -6.72
N GLY A 498 -5.56 -46.94 -5.47
CA GLY A 498 -4.99 -47.53 -4.27
C GLY A 498 -3.61 -47.00 -3.87
N THR A 499 -3.02 -46.06 -4.62
CA THR A 499 -1.76 -45.42 -4.26
C THR A 499 -1.93 -44.66 -2.95
N ALA A 500 -1.14 -45.00 -1.93
CA ALA A 500 -1.15 -44.33 -0.62
C ALA A 500 -0.33 -43.03 -0.65
N TRP A 501 -0.87 -41.98 -0.04
CA TRP A 501 -0.25 -40.65 0.06
C TRP A 501 0.09 -40.36 1.54
N PRO A 502 1.34 -39.95 1.85
CA PRO A 502 1.86 -39.96 3.22
C PRO A 502 1.46 -38.73 4.05
N SER A 503 0.73 -37.76 3.50
CA SER A 503 0.47 -36.47 4.14
C SER A 503 -0.83 -35.82 3.63
N GLY A 504 -1.10 -34.55 3.97
CA GLY A 504 -2.37 -33.84 3.73
C GLY A 504 -2.62 -33.38 2.29
N TYR A 505 -2.10 -34.12 1.30
CA TYR A 505 -2.28 -33.87 -0.12
C TYR A 505 -2.43 -35.19 -0.88
N VAL A 506 -3.39 -35.25 -1.80
CA VAL A 506 -3.60 -36.40 -2.70
C VAL A 506 -4.02 -35.94 -4.09
N GLU A 507 -3.47 -36.56 -5.12
CA GLU A 507 -3.93 -36.39 -6.51
C GLU A 507 -4.64 -37.67 -6.98
N THR A 508 -5.77 -37.53 -7.66
CA THR A 508 -6.59 -38.65 -8.14
C THR A 508 -7.31 -38.31 -9.44
N THR A 509 -7.81 -39.31 -10.15
CA THR A 509 -8.62 -39.16 -11.38
C THR A 509 -10.12 -39.32 -11.12
N SER A 510 -10.55 -39.71 -9.92
CA SER A 510 -11.97 -40.04 -9.67
C SER A 510 -12.44 -39.85 -8.23
N PHE A 511 -11.76 -40.45 -7.25
CA PHE A 511 -12.09 -40.35 -5.83
C PHE A 511 -10.83 -40.47 -4.96
N ALA A 512 -10.90 -40.03 -3.72
CA ALA A 512 -9.86 -40.27 -2.72
C ALA A 512 -10.47 -41.00 -1.52
N ASP A 513 -9.81 -42.07 -1.07
CA ASP A 513 -10.19 -42.75 0.16
C ASP A 513 -9.47 -42.11 1.35
N ILE A 514 -10.26 -41.70 2.34
CA ILE A 514 -9.81 -41.05 3.58
C ILE A 514 -9.99 -42.07 4.69
N THR A 515 -8.91 -42.50 5.32
CA THR A 515 -8.94 -43.49 6.41
C THR A 515 -8.17 -42.97 7.61
N GLY A 516 -8.60 -43.34 8.82
CA GLY A 516 -7.82 -42.98 9.99
C GLY A 516 -8.32 -43.58 11.29
N ILE A 517 -7.60 -43.25 12.36
CA ILE A 517 -7.95 -43.62 13.74
C ILE A 517 -7.89 -42.35 14.59
N ILE A 518 -9.01 -42.01 15.26
CA ILE A 518 -9.10 -40.90 16.21
C ILE A 518 -9.06 -41.44 17.65
N LYS A 519 -8.24 -40.83 18.50
CA LYS A 519 -8.12 -41.13 19.93
C LYS A 519 -8.16 -39.83 20.71
N SER A 520 -9.03 -39.74 21.72
CA SER A 520 -9.17 -38.54 22.54
C SER A 520 -9.43 -38.90 24.01
N GLU A 521 -8.68 -38.25 24.90
CA GLU A 521 -8.92 -38.31 26.34
C GLU A 521 -10.04 -37.32 26.70
N GLY A 522 -11.30 -37.78 26.55
CA GLY A 522 -12.50 -37.03 26.95
C GLY A 522 -13.65 -37.01 25.94
N PHE A 523 -13.39 -37.36 24.67
CA PHE A 523 -14.42 -37.44 23.63
C PHE A 523 -14.46 -38.82 22.99
N ASN A 524 -15.64 -39.44 22.96
CA ASN A 524 -15.88 -40.64 22.17
C ASN A 524 -16.83 -40.29 21.02
N TYR A 525 -16.29 -40.13 19.81
CA TYR A 525 -17.06 -39.75 18.63
C TYR A 525 -17.53 -41.01 17.90
N SER A 526 -18.85 -41.20 17.80
CA SER A 526 -19.48 -42.25 16.97
C SER A 526 -19.60 -41.88 15.49
N SER A 527 -19.25 -40.64 15.13
CA SER A 527 -19.30 -40.12 13.77
C SER A 527 -18.31 -38.97 13.59
N LEU A 528 -18.09 -38.56 12.35
CA LEU A 528 -17.45 -37.30 11.98
C LEU A 528 -18.31 -36.62 10.91
N ARG A 529 -18.11 -35.32 10.72
CA ARG A 529 -18.69 -34.58 9.59
C ARG A 529 -17.57 -34.20 8.61
N LEU A 530 -17.84 -34.27 7.31
CA LEU A 530 -16.99 -33.76 6.25
C LEU A 530 -17.71 -32.63 5.52
N THR A 531 -17.01 -31.52 5.27
CA THR A 531 -17.38 -30.57 4.21
C THR A 531 -16.23 -30.48 3.21
N TYR A 532 -16.52 -29.86 2.08
CA TYR A 532 -15.50 -29.54 1.08
C TYR A 532 -15.88 -28.28 0.29
N ARG A 533 -14.87 -27.54 -0.14
CA ARG A 533 -15.00 -26.45 -1.11
C ARG A 533 -14.02 -26.66 -2.26
N GLN A 534 -14.49 -26.42 -3.50
CA GLN A 534 -13.58 -26.18 -4.62
C GLN A 534 -12.88 -24.83 -4.42
N ALA A 535 -11.71 -24.61 -5.03
CA ALA A 535 -11.04 -23.31 -5.01
C ALA A 535 -11.98 -22.19 -5.50
N ASN A 536 -12.19 -21.16 -4.67
CA ASN A 536 -13.16 -20.06 -4.87
C ASN A 536 -14.64 -20.48 -4.98
N GLY A 537 -14.96 -21.73 -4.64
CA GLY A 537 -16.32 -22.25 -4.56
C GLY A 537 -17.00 -21.99 -3.21
N VAL A 538 -18.27 -22.38 -3.11
CA VAL A 538 -19.03 -22.37 -1.86
C VAL A 538 -18.80 -23.69 -1.11
N GLU A 539 -18.73 -23.61 0.21
CA GLU A 539 -18.65 -24.79 1.10
C GLU A 539 -19.86 -25.72 0.90
N SER A 540 -19.61 -27.02 0.79
CA SER A 540 -20.67 -28.02 0.66
C SER A 540 -21.46 -28.22 1.97
N LYS A 541 -22.61 -28.89 1.88
CA LYS A 541 -23.37 -29.28 3.07
C LYS A 541 -22.58 -30.34 3.85
N PRO A 542 -22.55 -30.29 5.20
CA PRO A 542 -21.88 -31.30 6.00
C PRO A 542 -22.45 -32.71 5.77
N ILE A 543 -21.57 -33.66 5.48
CA ILE A 543 -21.87 -35.08 5.31
C ILE A 543 -21.38 -35.83 6.55
N SER A 544 -22.28 -36.46 7.29
CA SER A 544 -21.91 -37.30 8.43
C SER A 544 -21.52 -38.72 7.98
N PHE A 545 -20.49 -39.28 8.59
CA PHE A 545 -20.08 -40.68 8.42
C PHE A 545 -19.66 -41.30 9.76
N ASN A 546 -19.75 -42.63 9.87
CA ASN A 546 -19.56 -43.32 11.15
C ASN A 546 -18.08 -43.48 11.52
N VAL A 547 -17.83 -43.52 12.83
CA VAL A 547 -16.56 -43.93 13.44
C VAL A 547 -16.84 -45.18 14.26
N ALA A 548 -15.98 -46.19 14.16
CA ALA A 548 -16.11 -47.44 14.90
C ALA A 548 -15.70 -47.28 16.38
N GLU A 549 -16.04 -48.27 17.21
CA GLU A 549 -15.77 -48.23 18.67
C GLU A 549 -14.28 -48.16 19.02
N ASP A 550 -13.39 -48.62 18.13
CA ASP A 550 -11.93 -48.52 18.27
C ASP A 550 -11.36 -47.17 17.79
N GLY A 551 -12.22 -46.25 17.37
CA GLY A 551 -11.88 -44.95 16.82
C GLY A 551 -11.51 -44.98 15.33
N SER A 552 -11.58 -46.13 14.64
CA SER A 552 -11.28 -46.22 13.22
C SER A 552 -12.42 -45.69 12.34
N PHE A 553 -12.07 -45.14 11.18
CA PHE A 553 -13.05 -44.70 10.18
C PHE A 553 -12.49 -44.80 8.75
N SER A 554 -13.42 -44.85 7.78
CA SER A 554 -13.13 -44.82 6.35
C SER A 554 -14.24 -44.07 5.61
N TYR A 555 -13.87 -43.18 4.70
CA TYR A 555 -14.79 -42.43 3.86
C TYR A 555 -14.23 -42.23 2.44
N ARG A 556 -15.04 -42.52 1.42
CA ARG A 556 -14.68 -42.31 0.01
C ARG A 556 -15.15 -40.94 -0.46
N PHE A 557 -14.23 -39.99 -0.58
CA PHE A 557 -14.52 -38.66 -1.10
C PHE A 557 -14.55 -38.65 -2.63
N LYS A 558 -15.68 -38.23 -3.18
CA LYS A 558 -15.89 -38.00 -4.62
C LYS A 558 -16.67 -36.68 -4.80
N PRO A 559 -16.06 -35.62 -5.35
CA PRO A 559 -16.73 -34.33 -5.50
C PRO A 559 -17.78 -34.36 -6.63
N GLU A 560 -18.89 -33.65 -6.44
CA GLU A 560 -19.96 -33.52 -7.44
C GLU A 560 -19.54 -32.66 -8.65
N GLN A 561 -18.64 -31.70 -8.42
CA GLN A 561 -18.24 -30.67 -9.39
C GLN A 561 -17.17 -31.13 -10.40
N GLY A 562 -16.68 -32.38 -10.29
CA GLY A 562 -15.72 -32.96 -11.23
C GLY A 562 -14.27 -32.57 -10.94
N GLN A 563 -13.54 -32.15 -11.98
CA GLN A 563 -12.11 -31.81 -11.89
C GLN A 563 -11.86 -30.52 -11.10
N GLY A 564 -10.74 -30.46 -10.38
CA GLY A 564 -10.33 -29.26 -9.65
C GLY A 564 -9.55 -29.55 -8.37
N THR A 565 -9.15 -28.48 -7.68
CA THR A 565 -8.59 -28.56 -6.33
C THR A 565 -9.70 -28.37 -5.30
N TYR A 566 -9.80 -29.30 -4.37
CA TYR A 566 -10.77 -29.32 -3.28
C TYR A 566 -10.04 -29.26 -1.94
N ILE A 567 -10.55 -28.41 -1.07
CA ILE A 567 -10.16 -28.35 0.33
C ILE A 567 -11.21 -29.13 1.09
N VAL A 568 -10.75 -30.14 1.82
CA VAL A 568 -11.61 -31.08 2.54
C VAL A 568 -11.31 -30.92 4.02
N SER A 569 -12.35 -30.69 4.81
CA SER A 569 -12.24 -30.47 6.24
C SER A 569 -13.09 -31.49 6.98
N LEU A 570 -12.50 -32.09 8.01
CA LEU A 570 -13.19 -32.99 8.95
C LEU A 570 -13.54 -32.22 10.22
N TYR A 571 -14.75 -32.45 10.72
CA TYR A 571 -15.37 -31.71 11.81
C TYR A 571 -15.92 -32.64 12.87
N ASN A 572 -16.06 -32.10 14.07
CA ASN A 572 -16.71 -32.76 15.20
C ASN A 572 -18.18 -33.13 14.91
N PRO A 573 -18.78 -34.10 15.63
CA PRO A 573 -20.22 -34.38 15.56
C PRO A 573 -21.09 -33.19 15.98
N PRO A 574 -22.37 -33.14 15.53
CA PRO A 574 -23.34 -32.17 16.04
C PRO A 574 -23.44 -32.21 17.57
N GLY A 575 -23.41 -31.04 18.20
CA GLY A 575 -23.58 -30.90 19.65
C GLY A 575 -22.44 -31.45 20.53
N SER A 576 -21.35 -31.98 19.95
CA SER A 576 -20.24 -32.56 20.73
C SER A 576 -19.35 -31.50 21.43
N LEU A 577 -19.50 -30.23 21.07
CA LEU A 577 -18.83 -29.09 21.70
C LEU A 577 -19.87 -28.03 22.07
N THR A 578 -19.81 -27.56 23.31
CA THR A 578 -20.80 -26.62 23.89
C THR A 578 -20.86 -25.26 23.21
N LYS A 579 -19.80 -24.85 22.50
CA LYS A 579 -19.70 -23.60 21.72
C LYS A 579 -18.88 -23.79 20.43
N GLY A 580 -19.12 -24.87 19.71
CA GLY A 580 -18.35 -25.24 18.52
C GLY A 580 -19.04 -26.29 17.66
N ASP A 581 -20.29 -26.05 17.26
CA ASP A 581 -20.88 -26.87 16.21
C ASP A 581 -20.19 -26.56 14.87
N LEU A 582 -19.77 -27.60 14.15
CA LEU A 582 -18.94 -27.52 12.95
C LEU A 582 -17.56 -26.86 13.23
N ALA A 583 -16.91 -27.21 14.34
CA ALA A 583 -15.51 -26.89 14.58
C ALA A 583 -14.59 -27.87 13.81
N ALA A 584 -13.71 -27.33 12.97
CA ALA A 584 -12.80 -28.12 12.15
C ALA A 584 -11.74 -28.80 13.05
N ILE A 585 -11.51 -30.09 12.83
CA ILE A 585 -10.46 -30.89 13.47
C ILE A 585 -9.20 -30.88 12.61
N VAL A 586 -9.35 -31.16 11.31
CA VAL A 586 -8.24 -31.24 10.34
C VAL A 586 -8.71 -30.88 8.94
N THR A 587 -7.86 -30.15 8.21
CA THR A 587 -8.03 -29.78 6.81
C THR A 587 -6.91 -30.38 5.96
N PHE A 588 -7.24 -30.83 4.74
CA PHE A 588 -6.29 -31.34 3.74
C PHE A 588 -6.79 -31.07 2.32
N VAL A 589 -5.97 -31.38 1.32
CA VAL A 589 -6.23 -31.04 -0.08
C VAL A 589 -6.34 -32.27 -0.98
N VAL A 590 -7.39 -32.31 -1.79
CA VAL A 590 -7.62 -33.33 -2.83
C VAL A 590 -7.63 -32.66 -4.19
N VAL A 591 -6.76 -33.09 -5.10
CA VAL A 591 -6.75 -32.63 -6.50
C VAL A 591 -7.32 -33.73 -7.39
N VAL A 592 -8.45 -33.44 -8.03
CA VAL A 592 -9.06 -34.31 -9.06
C VAL A 592 -8.63 -33.82 -10.44
N LYS A 593 -7.89 -34.66 -11.16
CA LYS A 593 -7.25 -34.37 -12.44
C LYS A 593 -8.12 -34.61 -13.66
#